data_AF-A0A2R3JWB2-F1
#
_entry.id   AF-A0A2R3JWB2-F1
#
_cell.length_a   1.000
_cell.length_b   1.000
_cell.length_c   1.000
_cell.angle_alpha   90.00
_cell.angle_beta   90.00
_cell.angle_gamma   90.00
#
_symmetry.space_group_name_H-M   'P 1'
#
loop_
_entity.id
_entity.type
_entity.pdbx_description
1 polymer ?
#
loop_
_entity_poly.entity_id
_entity_poly.type
_entity_poly.pdbx_seq_one_letter_code
_entity_poly.pdbx_strand_id
1 'polypeptide(L)'
;MTEGFRPSHPKISIDDDPGIRSQIEGLTGELSQQQLAKWALVIAKKAMQYVDDNQKHDRQLRLAIDANELWQVNLASVYQVRQASAKVEAMIANSTSSIGAAALECISWAIASAYVDENALRAADQGIKLVNLTAPNDQAAVTAERHWQYQQLAELVENINLGLRHML
;
A
#
# COMPACT_ATOMS: atom_id res chain seq x y z
N MET A 1 -6.30 -15.67 21.64
CA MET A 1 -5.11 -14.93 22.11
C MET A 1 -4.84 -13.86 21.08
N THR A 2 -5.34 -12.65 21.32
CA THR A 2 -5.10 -11.50 20.43
C THR A 2 -3.65 -11.07 20.66
N GLU A 3 -2.74 -11.44 19.75
CA GLU A 3 -1.41 -10.84 19.75
C GLU A 3 -1.60 -9.33 19.59
N GLY A 4 -1.26 -8.61 20.66
CA GLY A 4 -1.39 -7.17 20.70
C GLY A 4 -0.62 -6.53 19.57
N PHE A 5 -1.28 -5.59 18.91
CA PHE A 5 -0.73 -4.58 18.03
C PHE A 5 0.72 -4.23 18.42
N ARG A 6 1.68 -4.51 17.54
CA ARG A 6 3.08 -4.14 17.72
C ARG A 6 3.37 -2.88 16.91
N PRO A 7 3.61 -1.72 17.54
CA PRO A 7 4.18 -0.59 16.81
C PRO A 7 5.52 -1.07 16.24
N SER A 8 5.64 -1.02 14.92
CA SER A 8 6.84 -1.50 14.24
C SER A 8 7.45 -0.31 13.53
N HIS A 9 8.70 0.02 13.87
CA HIS A 9 9.47 0.98 13.08
C HIS A 9 9.42 0.60 11.59
N PRO A 10 9.45 1.57 10.67
CA PRO A 10 9.53 1.28 9.25
C PRO A 10 10.57 0.20 9.00
N LYS A 11 10.17 -0.90 8.35
CA LYS A 11 11.09 -2.00 8.02
C LYS A 11 12.04 -1.63 6.87
N ILE A 12 11.88 -0.42 6.31
CA ILE A 12 12.69 0.19 5.26
C ILE A 12 13.23 1.55 5.74
N SER A 13 14.37 1.98 5.19
CA SER A 13 14.94 3.30 5.51
C SER A 13 14.25 4.41 4.72
N ILE A 14 13.56 5.30 5.44
CA ILE A 14 12.80 6.45 4.95
C ILE A 14 13.04 7.68 5.83
N ASP A 15 12.95 8.86 5.22
CA ASP A 15 12.80 10.12 5.93
C ASP A 15 11.29 10.39 6.09
N ASP A 16 10.81 10.43 7.32
CA ASP A 16 9.40 10.19 7.65
C ASP A 16 8.85 11.22 8.65
N ASP A 17 7.51 11.29 8.74
CA ASP A 17 6.81 11.93 9.84
C ASP A 17 6.35 10.85 10.84
N PRO A 18 7.12 10.59 11.93
CA PRO A 18 6.76 9.56 12.90
C PRO A 18 5.47 9.89 13.67
N GLY A 19 5.08 11.17 13.77
CA GLY A 19 3.87 11.58 14.47
C GLY A 19 2.62 11.10 13.74
N ILE A 20 2.51 11.41 12.44
CA ILE A 20 1.38 10.97 11.63
C ILE A 20 1.42 9.45 11.42
N ARG A 21 2.62 8.87 11.28
CA ARG A 21 2.75 7.42 11.15
C ARG A 21 2.18 6.69 12.37
N SER A 22 2.44 7.16 13.59
CA SER A 22 1.85 6.57 14.80
C SER A 22 0.32 6.70 14.83
N GLN A 23 -0.25 7.76 14.24
CA GLN A 23 -1.71 7.89 14.11
C GLN A 23 -2.30 6.88 13.12
N ILE A 24 -1.63 6.67 11.97
CA ILE A 24 -1.98 5.63 10.99
C ILE A 24 -1.95 4.26 11.67
N GLU A 25 -0.85 3.97 12.37
CA GLU A 25 -0.67 2.76 13.17
C GLU A 25 -1.86 2.52 14.11
N GLY A 26 -2.24 3.52 14.91
CA GLY A 26 -3.39 3.44 15.81
C GLY A 26 -4.69 3.07 15.10
N LEU A 27 -4.98 3.66 13.94
CA LEU A 27 -6.18 3.32 13.15
C LEU A 27 -6.11 1.92 12.55
N THR A 28 -4.94 1.50 12.05
CA THR A 28 -4.80 0.18 11.42
C THR A 28 -4.98 -0.98 12.38
N GLY A 29 -4.72 -0.80 13.68
CA GLY A 29 -4.84 -1.86 14.68
C GLY A 29 -6.27 -2.38 14.90
N GLU A 30 -7.29 -1.64 14.47
CA GLU A 30 -8.69 -2.01 14.62
C GLU A 30 -9.33 -2.53 13.32
N LEU A 31 -8.57 -2.52 12.21
CA LEU A 31 -9.09 -2.87 10.89
C LEU A 31 -8.92 -4.35 10.56
N SER A 32 -9.87 -4.87 9.80
CA SER A 32 -9.76 -6.20 9.21
C SER A 32 -8.74 -6.20 8.06
N GLN A 33 -8.22 -7.38 7.75
CA GLN A 33 -7.27 -7.56 6.65
C GLN A 33 -7.81 -7.06 5.30
N GLN A 34 -9.11 -7.24 5.04
CA GLN A 34 -9.73 -6.75 3.81
C GLN A 34 -9.75 -5.21 3.75
N GLN A 35 -9.98 -4.54 4.89
CA GLN A 35 -9.97 -3.08 4.98
C GLN A 35 -8.55 -2.53 4.83
N LEU A 36 -7.56 -3.17 5.46
CA LEU A 36 -6.15 -2.84 5.28
C LEU A 36 -5.70 -3.01 3.84
N ALA A 37 -6.13 -4.09 3.18
CA ALA A 37 -5.83 -4.32 1.78
C ALA A 37 -6.48 -3.28 0.87
N LYS A 38 -7.72 -2.90 1.15
CA LYS A 38 -8.42 -1.84 0.43
C LYS A 38 -7.66 -0.52 0.50
N TRP A 39 -7.27 -0.10 1.71
CA TRP A 39 -6.47 1.12 1.90
C TRP A 39 -5.10 1.03 1.20
N ALA A 40 -4.40 -0.10 1.31
CA ALA A 40 -3.11 -0.28 0.64
C ALA A 40 -3.22 -0.18 -0.89
N LEU A 41 -4.31 -0.67 -1.50
CA LEU A 41 -4.55 -0.50 -2.93
C LEU A 41 -4.78 0.96 -3.35
N VAL A 42 -5.33 1.81 -2.48
CA VAL A 42 -5.43 3.26 -2.75
C VAL A 42 -4.05 3.88 -2.90
N ILE A 43 -3.11 3.50 -2.02
CA ILE A 43 -1.71 3.92 -2.08
C ILE A 43 -1.04 3.38 -3.35
N ALA A 44 -1.24 2.11 -3.68
CA ALA A 44 -0.70 1.51 -4.90
C ALA A 44 -1.21 2.20 -6.19
N LYS A 45 -2.50 2.55 -6.25
CA LYS A 45 -3.09 3.29 -7.37
C LYS A 45 -2.42 4.64 -7.56
N LYS A 46 -2.03 5.33 -6.48
CA LYS A 46 -1.22 6.56 -6.55
C LYS A 46 0.21 6.26 -7.01
N ALA A 47 0.84 5.18 -6.55
CA ALA A 47 2.19 4.79 -6.94
C ALA A 47 2.33 4.42 -8.43
N MET A 48 1.25 3.97 -9.08
CA MET A 48 1.24 3.64 -10.52
C MET A 48 1.77 4.75 -11.42
N GLN A 49 1.64 6.03 -11.03
CA GLN A 49 2.15 7.16 -11.82
C GLN A 49 3.68 7.20 -11.94
N TYR A 50 4.38 6.48 -11.06
CA TYR A 50 5.84 6.44 -10.98
C TYR A 50 6.44 5.16 -11.60
N VAL A 51 5.60 4.22 -12.05
CA VAL A 51 6.08 3.02 -12.74
C VAL A 51 6.67 3.42 -14.09
N ASP A 52 7.81 2.83 -14.43
CA ASP A 52 8.51 3.14 -15.69
C ASP A 52 7.62 2.90 -16.92
N ASP A 53 7.81 3.72 -17.96
CA ASP A 53 6.98 3.72 -19.16
C ASP A 53 6.91 2.36 -19.89
N ASN A 54 7.99 1.58 -19.83
CA ASN A 54 8.07 0.25 -20.42
C ASN A 54 7.26 -0.80 -19.63
N GLN A 55 6.85 -0.51 -18.39
CA GLN A 55 6.15 -1.44 -17.50
C GLN A 55 4.75 -0.95 -17.10
N LYS A 56 4.45 0.35 -17.16
CA LYS A 56 3.20 0.95 -16.66
C LYS A 56 1.92 0.40 -17.29
N HIS A 57 2.02 -0.17 -18.50
CA HIS A 57 0.91 -0.78 -19.24
C HIS A 57 0.94 -2.31 -19.22
N ASP A 58 1.85 -2.92 -18.45
CA ASP A 58 1.89 -4.37 -18.31
C ASP A 58 0.59 -4.86 -17.66
N ARG A 59 -0.07 -5.81 -18.33
CA ARG A 59 -1.33 -6.39 -17.87
C ARG A 59 -1.20 -7.06 -16.50
N GLN A 60 -0.02 -7.56 -16.11
CA GLN A 60 0.18 -8.20 -14.83
C GLN A 60 -0.09 -7.26 -13.64
N LEU A 61 0.21 -5.96 -13.77
CA LEU A 61 -0.09 -4.98 -12.72
C LEU A 61 -1.59 -4.88 -12.45
N ARG A 62 -2.37 -4.71 -13.53
CA ARG A 62 -3.84 -4.65 -13.44
C ARG A 62 -4.41 -5.95 -12.89
N LEU A 63 -3.98 -7.09 -13.42
CA LEU A 63 -4.47 -8.39 -12.96
C LEU A 63 -4.18 -8.66 -11.48
N ALA A 64 -3.06 -8.14 -10.95
CA ALA A 64 -2.73 -8.31 -9.55
C ALA A 64 -3.54 -7.40 -8.62
N ILE A 65 -3.83 -6.17 -9.04
CA ILE A 65 -4.79 -5.29 -8.36
C ILE A 65 -6.18 -5.93 -8.37
N ASP A 66 -6.67 -6.36 -9.55
CA ASP A 66 -7.97 -7.01 -9.70
C ASP A 66 -8.09 -8.28 -8.84
N ALA A 67 -7.04 -9.10 -8.76
CA ALA A 67 -7.02 -10.30 -7.93
C ALA A 67 -7.20 -9.96 -6.45
N ASN A 68 -6.55 -8.91 -5.96
CA ASN A 68 -6.71 -8.43 -4.60
C ASN A 68 -8.13 -7.88 -4.36
N GLU A 69 -8.66 -7.04 -5.25
CA GLU A 69 -10.03 -6.51 -5.14
C GLU A 69 -11.09 -7.62 -5.15
N LEU A 70 -10.94 -8.63 -6.02
CA LEU A 70 -11.81 -9.81 -6.04
C LEU A 70 -11.69 -10.64 -4.76
N TRP A 71 -10.49 -10.76 -4.19
CA TRP A 71 -10.31 -11.45 -2.91
C TRP A 71 -11.02 -10.73 -1.76
N GLN A 72 -11.02 -9.39 -1.73
CA GLN A 72 -11.74 -8.62 -0.72
C GLN A 72 -13.26 -8.90 -0.71
N VAL A 73 -13.82 -9.32 -1.85
CA VAL A 73 -15.24 -9.71 -1.98
C VAL A 73 -15.46 -11.23 -2.08
N ASN A 74 -14.46 -12.04 -1.70
CA ASN A 74 -14.49 -13.50 -1.69
C ASN A 74 -14.68 -14.16 -3.09
N LEU A 75 -14.33 -13.46 -4.16
CA LEU A 75 -14.36 -13.96 -5.54
C LEU A 75 -13.01 -14.48 -6.04
N ALA A 76 -11.94 -14.25 -5.29
CA ALA A 76 -10.62 -14.84 -5.54
C ALA A 76 -10.03 -15.43 -4.25
N SER A 77 -9.20 -16.45 -4.41
CA SER A 77 -8.47 -17.08 -3.31
C SER A 77 -7.17 -16.33 -2.99
N VAL A 78 -6.71 -16.43 -1.74
CA VAL A 78 -5.38 -15.97 -1.31
C VAL A 78 -4.27 -16.54 -2.20
N TYR A 79 -4.42 -17.79 -2.66
CA TYR A 79 -3.45 -18.42 -3.56
C TYR A 79 -3.33 -17.68 -4.89
N GLN A 80 -4.44 -17.27 -5.50
CA GLN A 80 -4.45 -16.48 -6.73
C GLN A 80 -3.80 -15.10 -6.52
N VAL A 81 -4.06 -14.45 -5.38
CA VAL A 81 -3.43 -13.16 -5.05
C VAL A 81 -1.91 -13.32 -4.88
N ARG A 82 -1.45 -14.37 -4.19
CA ARG A 82 0.00 -14.66 -4.04
C ARG A 82 0.68 -14.88 -5.38
N GLN A 83 0.05 -15.63 -6.29
CA GLN A 83 0.60 -15.81 -7.64
C GLN A 83 0.70 -14.50 -8.40
N ALA A 84 -0.31 -13.63 -8.30
CA ALA A 84 -0.28 -12.33 -8.95
C ALA A 84 0.78 -11.39 -8.34
N SER A 85 0.88 -11.37 -7.01
CA SER A 85 1.90 -10.60 -6.28
C SER A 85 3.32 -11.00 -6.71
N ALA A 86 3.61 -12.31 -6.80
CA ALA A 86 4.93 -12.79 -7.21
C ALA A 86 5.32 -12.36 -8.64
N LYS A 87 4.34 -12.20 -9.54
CA LYS A 87 4.61 -11.69 -10.90
C LYS A 87 4.97 -10.21 -10.87
N VAL A 88 4.30 -9.40 -10.05
CA VAL A 88 4.64 -7.98 -9.88
C VAL A 88 6.00 -7.83 -9.23
N GLU A 89 6.33 -8.65 -8.22
CA GLU A 89 7.64 -8.66 -7.59
C GLU A 89 8.76 -8.96 -8.61
N ALA A 90 8.56 -9.94 -9.49
CA ALA A 90 9.52 -10.27 -10.55
C ALA A 90 9.74 -9.11 -11.54
N MET A 91 8.80 -8.18 -11.67
CA MET A 91 8.96 -7.00 -12.54
C MET A 91 9.95 -5.98 -11.98
N ILE A 92 10.20 -5.95 -10.66
CA ILE A 92 11.07 -4.97 -10.01
C ILE A 92 12.48 -5.02 -10.61
N ALA A 93 13.01 -6.22 -10.87
CA ALA A 93 14.33 -6.42 -11.46
C ALA A 93 14.49 -5.85 -12.88
N ASN A 94 13.37 -5.60 -13.57
CA ASN A 94 13.35 -5.05 -14.94
C ASN A 94 13.09 -3.53 -14.96
N SER A 95 12.97 -2.89 -13.80
CA SER A 95 12.82 -1.45 -13.72
C SER A 95 14.11 -0.76 -14.16
N THR A 96 13.94 0.35 -14.87
CA THR A 96 15.00 1.20 -15.42
C THR A 96 15.38 2.34 -14.47
N SER A 97 14.61 2.56 -13.40
CA SER A 97 14.86 3.63 -12.43
C SER A 97 14.63 3.16 -10.99
N SER A 98 15.32 3.78 -10.03
CA SER A 98 15.06 3.52 -8.60
C SER A 98 13.64 3.93 -8.17
N ILE A 99 13.08 4.96 -8.82
CA ILE A 99 11.70 5.43 -8.61
C ILE A 99 10.70 4.38 -9.10
N GLY A 100 10.89 3.84 -10.31
CA GLY A 100 10.07 2.78 -10.88
C GLY A 100 10.11 1.49 -10.06
N ALA A 101 11.31 1.10 -9.60
CA ALA A 101 11.48 -0.05 -8.72
C ALA A 101 10.74 0.14 -7.40
N ALA A 102 10.90 1.30 -6.76
CA ALA A 102 10.19 1.64 -5.52
C ALA A 102 8.66 1.67 -5.72
N ALA A 103 8.17 2.09 -6.90
CA ALA A 103 6.76 2.08 -7.24
C ALA A 103 6.20 0.66 -7.35
N LEU A 104 6.93 -0.22 -8.05
CA LEU A 104 6.57 -1.64 -8.16
C LEU A 104 6.63 -2.35 -6.79
N GLU A 105 7.59 -2.03 -5.93
CA GLU A 105 7.64 -2.51 -4.55
C GLU A 105 6.41 -2.07 -3.75
N CYS A 106 5.99 -0.79 -3.89
CA CYS A 106 4.81 -0.26 -3.21
C CYS A 106 3.55 -1.02 -3.64
N ILE A 107 3.39 -1.24 -4.95
CA ILE A 107 2.27 -1.98 -5.51
C ILE A 107 2.31 -3.44 -5.06
N SER A 108 3.48 -4.08 -5.05
CA SER A 108 3.67 -5.46 -4.60
C SER A 108 3.26 -5.63 -3.13
N TRP A 109 3.70 -4.75 -2.23
CA TRP A 109 3.30 -4.80 -0.82
C TRP A 109 1.80 -4.58 -0.63
N ALA A 110 1.20 -3.67 -1.41
CA ALA A 110 -0.24 -3.45 -1.37
C ALA A 110 -1.02 -4.68 -1.82
N ILE A 111 -0.59 -5.38 -2.87
CA ILE A 111 -1.22 -6.64 -3.29
C ILE A 111 -1.04 -7.70 -2.21
N ALA A 112 0.14 -7.78 -1.60
CA ALA A 112 0.50 -8.76 -0.58
C ALA A 112 -0.23 -8.59 0.75
N SER A 113 -0.83 -7.42 1.00
CA SER A 113 -1.67 -7.14 2.18
C SER A 113 -2.85 -8.11 2.34
N ALA A 114 -3.35 -8.66 1.22
CA ALA A 114 -4.42 -9.65 1.20
C ALA A 114 -4.07 -10.97 1.90
N TYR A 115 -2.79 -11.24 2.16
CA TYR A 115 -2.39 -12.48 2.86
C TYR A 115 -1.42 -12.27 4.02
N VAL A 116 -0.87 -11.06 4.20
CA VAL A 116 -0.25 -10.61 5.45
C VAL A 116 -0.61 -9.14 5.65
N ASP A 117 -1.40 -8.85 6.68
CA ASP A 117 -1.92 -7.52 7.01
C ASP A 117 -0.83 -6.45 7.19
N GLU A 118 0.30 -6.78 7.81
CA GLU A 118 1.47 -5.90 7.99
C GLU A 118 2.00 -5.30 6.68
N ASN A 119 1.73 -5.95 5.54
CA ASN A 119 2.15 -5.42 4.24
C ASN A 119 1.39 -4.15 3.84
N ALA A 120 0.23 -3.85 4.43
CA ALA A 120 -0.45 -2.58 4.21
C ALA A 120 0.38 -1.39 4.73
N LEU A 121 0.93 -1.49 5.93
CA LEU A 121 1.85 -0.47 6.48
C LEU A 121 3.15 -0.40 5.67
N ARG A 122 3.66 -1.53 5.17
CA ARG A 122 4.83 -1.53 4.28
C ARG A 122 4.56 -0.80 2.96
N ALA A 123 3.37 -0.97 2.38
CA ALA A 123 2.98 -0.22 1.19
C ALA A 123 2.94 1.29 1.47
N ALA A 124 2.40 1.68 2.63
CA ALA A 124 2.37 3.09 3.06
C ALA A 124 3.78 3.67 3.27
N ASP A 125 4.67 2.94 3.97
CA ASP A 125 6.07 3.31 4.16
C ASP A 125 6.80 3.42 2.80
N GLN A 126 6.53 2.50 1.86
CA GLN A 126 7.09 2.55 0.51
C GLN A 126 6.56 3.76 -0.29
N GLY A 127 5.32 4.19 -0.03
CA GLY A 127 4.79 5.46 -0.53
C GLY A 127 5.62 6.66 -0.09
N ILE A 128 6.12 6.67 1.15
CA ILE A 128 7.07 7.70 1.62
C ILE A 128 8.43 7.54 0.97
N LYS A 129 8.89 6.30 0.76
CA LYS A 129 10.14 6.06 0.03
C LYS A 129 10.10 6.69 -1.38
N LEU A 130 8.97 6.58 -2.07
CA LEU A 130 8.76 7.25 -3.36
C LEU A 130 8.90 8.77 -3.24
N VAL A 131 8.28 9.38 -2.22
CA VAL A 131 8.41 10.82 -1.98
C VAL A 131 9.86 11.21 -1.68
N ASN A 132 10.58 10.45 -0.85
CA ASN A 132 12.00 10.73 -0.59
C ASN A 132 12.86 10.66 -1.85
N LEU A 133 12.49 9.83 -2.84
CA LEU A 133 13.20 9.71 -4.11
C LEU A 133 12.84 10.81 -5.11
N THR A 134 11.58 11.26 -5.14
CA THR A 134 11.09 12.26 -6.10
C THR A 134 11.23 13.70 -5.59
N ALA A 135 11.22 13.89 -4.28
CA ALA A 135 11.38 15.17 -3.59
C ALA A 135 12.39 15.00 -2.42
N PRO A 136 13.69 14.85 -2.72
CA PRO A 136 14.70 14.56 -1.70
C PRO A 136 14.86 15.72 -0.70
N ASN A 137 14.91 15.39 0.59
CA ASN A 137 14.99 16.32 1.72
C ASN A 137 13.81 17.31 1.83
N ASP A 138 12.66 16.98 1.23
CA ASP A 138 11.44 17.78 1.34
C ASP A 138 10.53 17.22 2.44
N GLN A 139 10.73 17.67 3.67
CA GLN A 139 9.91 17.25 4.81
C GLN A 139 8.43 17.66 4.64
N ALA A 140 8.15 18.74 3.92
CA ALA A 140 6.77 19.18 3.69
C ALA A 140 6.05 18.20 2.75
N ALA A 141 6.73 17.70 1.71
CA ALA A 141 6.20 16.65 0.84
C ALA A 141 5.96 15.34 1.59
N VAL A 142 6.89 14.93 2.47
CA VAL A 142 6.75 13.73 3.32
C VAL A 142 5.53 13.86 4.24
N THR A 143 5.40 15.00 4.92
CA THR A 143 4.27 15.29 5.83
C THR A 143 2.95 15.30 5.08
N ALA A 144 2.92 15.89 3.88
CA ALA A 144 1.74 15.93 3.02
C ALA A 144 1.32 14.52 2.56
N GLU A 145 2.27 13.66 2.20
CA GLU A 145 1.99 12.27 1.84
C GLU A 145 1.44 11.47 3.02
N ARG A 146 2.05 11.58 4.21
CA ARG A 146 1.52 10.93 5.42
C ARG A 146 0.12 11.40 5.78
N HIS A 147 -0.14 12.71 5.70
CA HIS A 147 -1.48 13.25 5.92
C HIS A 147 -2.48 12.69 4.91
N TRP A 148 -2.12 12.62 3.63
CA TRP A 148 -2.98 12.03 2.60
C TRP A 148 -3.28 10.56 2.92
N GLN A 149 -2.26 9.75 3.24
CA GLN A 149 -2.43 8.34 3.64
C GLN A 149 -3.36 8.19 4.84
N TYR A 150 -3.19 9.02 5.87
CA TYR A 150 -4.05 9.07 7.05
C TYR A 150 -5.49 9.45 6.70
N GLN A 151 -5.70 10.47 5.87
CA GLN A 151 -7.03 10.90 5.44
C GLN A 151 -7.77 9.79 4.68
N GLN A 152 -7.10 9.10 3.76
CA GLN A 152 -7.69 7.96 3.04
C GLN A 152 -8.08 6.82 4.00
N LEU A 153 -7.28 6.60 5.06
CA LEU A 153 -7.58 5.59 6.08
C LEU A 153 -8.76 6.01 6.97
N ALA A 154 -8.77 7.26 7.43
CA ALA A 154 -9.81 7.81 8.28
C ALA A 154 -11.16 7.83 7.55
N GLU A 155 -11.18 8.25 6.28
CA GLU A 155 -12.37 8.22 5.44
C GLU A 155 -12.88 6.78 5.22
N LEU A 156 -11.97 5.81 5.03
CA LEU A 156 -12.35 4.41 4.96
C LEU A 156 -13.03 3.95 6.26
N VAL A 157 -12.45 4.25 7.42
CA VAL A 157 -12.99 3.93 8.75
C VAL A 157 -14.38 4.57 8.94
N GLU A 158 -14.52 5.84 8.59
CA GLU A 158 -15.80 6.57 8.68
C GLU A 158 -16.87 5.91 7.79
N ASN A 159 -16.55 5.61 6.54
CA ASN A 159 -17.44 4.93 5.61
C ASN A 159 -17.89 3.55 6.14
N ILE A 160 -16.98 2.80 6.76
CA ILE A 160 -17.31 1.51 7.40
C ILE A 160 -18.31 1.72 8.54
N ASN A 161 -18.07 2.71 9.40
CA ASN A 161 -18.93 3.01 10.55
C ASN A 161 -20.34 3.47 10.12
N LEU A 162 -20.44 4.17 8.98
CA LEU A 162 -21.70 4.57 8.37
C LEU A 162 -22.40 3.44 7.59
N GLY A 163 -21.80 2.25 7.49
CA GLY A 163 -22.34 1.13 6.71
C GLY A 163 -22.17 1.27 5.19
N LEU A 164 -21.40 2.25 4.73
CA LEU A 164 -21.12 2.54 3.33
C LEU A 164 -19.98 1.66 2.82
N ARG A 165 -20.25 0.35 2.70
CA ARG A 165 -19.23 -0.67 2.36
C ARG A 165 -18.63 -0.55 0.95
N HIS A 166 -19.15 0.33 0.09
CA HIS A 166 -18.82 0.39 -1.34
C HIS A 166 -18.07 1.65 -1.80
N MET A 167 -17.71 2.58 -0.92
CA MET A 167 -17.00 3.81 -1.35
C MET A 167 -15.48 3.71 -1.10
N LEU A 168 -14.71 4.26 -2.05
CA LEU A 168 -13.29 4.10 -2.37
C LEU A 168 -12.95 2.91 -3.27
#